data_AF-A0A258SJE0-F1
#
_entry.id   AF-A0A258SJE0-F1
#
_cell.length_a   1.000
_cell.length_b   1.000
_cell.length_c   1.000
_cell.angle_alpha   90.00
_cell.angle_beta   90.00
_cell.angle_gamma   90.00
#
_symmetry.space_group_name_H-M   'P 1'
#
loop_
_entity.id
_entity.type
_entity.pdbx_description
1 polymer ?
#
loop_
_entity_poly.entity_id
_entity_poly.type
_entity_poly.pdbx_seq_one_letter_code
_entity_poly.pdbx_strand_id
1 'polypeptide(L)'
;MTSAKTTAAVRIARSLQPAEKAVNEAALKVLAMGTAVLTARADGTFHPLEGQAAVDFVGEATAKVFGAMKDIQCAHKELRATAVHHNVLGLGDIFETPPHDTPRATVEPAAPLVAVA
;
A
#
# COMPACT_ATOMS: atom_id res chain seq x y z
N MET A 1 -9.67 28.09 5.81
CA MET A 1 -8.88 27.72 4.61
C MET A 1 -7.96 26.58 4.98
N THR A 2 -7.94 25.51 4.19
CA THR A 2 -7.02 24.40 4.45
C THR A 2 -5.61 24.82 4.08
N SER A 3 -4.65 24.52 4.96
CA SER A 3 -3.26 24.88 4.75
C SER A 3 -2.72 24.18 3.51
N ALA A 4 -1.92 24.86 2.68
CA ALA A 4 -1.23 24.25 1.54
C ALA A 4 -0.44 22.98 1.94
N LYS A 5 0.00 22.90 3.21
CA LYS A 5 0.65 21.71 3.80
C LYS A 5 -0.28 20.49 3.83
N THR A 6 -1.57 20.67 4.12
CA THR A 6 -2.58 19.61 4.14
C THR A 6 -2.88 19.07 2.76
N THR A 7 -3.01 19.93 1.77
CA THR A 7 -3.21 19.51 0.38
C THR A 7 -2.00 18.74 -0.16
N ALA A 8 -0.78 19.18 0.18
CA ALA A 8 0.44 18.47 -0.21
C ALA A 8 0.55 17.07 0.41
N ALA A 9 0.25 16.94 1.72
CA ALA A 9 0.29 15.64 2.40
C ALA A 9 -0.73 14.65 1.82
N VAL A 10 -1.96 15.09 1.53
CA VAL A 10 -2.99 14.28 0.88
C VAL A 10 -2.55 13.79 -0.50
N ARG A 11 -1.90 14.66 -1.29
CA ARG A 11 -1.36 14.27 -2.61
C ARG A 11 -0.25 13.23 -2.52
N ILE A 12 0.69 13.40 -1.59
CA ILE A 12 1.77 12.43 -1.37
C ILE A 12 1.17 11.09 -0.92
N ALA A 13 0.23 11.09 0.02
CA ALA A 13 -0.41 9.87 0.49
C ALA A 13 -1.17 9.14 -0.63
N ARG A 14 -1.90 9.86 -1.50
CA ARG A 14 -2.55 9.27 -2.68
C ARG A 14 -1.57 8.74 -3.72
N SER A 15 -0.38 9.31 -3.83
CA SER A 15 0.64 8.84 -4.78
C SER A 15 1.15 7.43 -4.47
N LEU A 16 0.95 6.95 -3.24
CA LEU A 16 1.34 5.60 -2.82
C LEU A 16 0.34 4.52 -3.23
N GLN A 17 -0.95 4.84 -3.31
CA GLN A 17 -2.00 3.90 -3.70
C GLN A 17 -1.74 3.18 -5.05
N PRO A 18 -1.34 3.87 -6.14
CA PRO A 18 -0.98 3.17 -7.37
C PRO A 18 0.28 2.31 -7.23
N ALA A 19 1.23 2.69 -6.37
CA ALA A 19 2.43 1.90 -6.10
C ALA A 19 2.07 0.61 -5.33
N GLU A 20 1.23 0.70 -4.29
CA GLU A 20 0.70 -0.46 -3.57
C GLU A 20 -0.02 -1.44 -4.50
N LYS A 21 -0.90 -0.92 -5.36
CA LYS A 21 -1.60 -1.75 -6.35
C LYS A 21 -0.63 -2.45 -7.30
N ALA A 22 0.35 -1.73 -7.84
CA ALA A 22 1.33 -2.29 -8.77
C ALA A 22 2.18 -3.38 -8.12
N VAL A 23 2.62 -3.18 -6.86
CA VAL A 23 3.42 -4.18 -6.15
C VAL A 23 2.58 -5.41 -5.76
N ASN A 24 1.31 -5.23 -5.37
CA ASN A 24 0.40 -6.36 -5.14
C ASN A 24 0.17 -7.18 -6.41
N GLU A 25 -0.02 -6.52 -7.56
CA GLU A 25 -0.14 -7.20 -8.86
C GLU A 25 1.16 -7.93 -9.24
N ALA A 26 2.32 -7.35 -8.97
CA ALA A 26 3.61 -8.01 -9.17
C ALA A 26 3.77 -9.24 -8.27
N ALA A 27 3.34 -9.16 -7.00
CA ALA A 27 3.40 -10.26 -6.05
C ALA A 27 2.56 -11.44 -6.52
N LEU A 28 1.33 -11.19 -6.98
CA LEU A 28 0.46 -12.23 -7.55
C LEU A 28 1.12 -12.92 -8.75
N LYS A 29 1.73 -12.16 -9.66
CA LYS A 29 2.39 -12.72 -10.86
C LYS A 29 3.59 -13.58 -10.49
N VAL A 30 4.44 -13.13 -9.57
CA VAL A 30 5.64 -13.89 -9.16
C VAL A 30 5.27 -15.15 -8.39
N LEU A 31 4.24 -15.11 -7.54
CA LEU A 31 3.72 -16.32 -6.87
C LEU A 31 3.13 -17.33 -7.86
N ALA A 32 2.41 -16.86 -8.88
CA ALA A 32 1.91 -17.73 -9.94
C ALA A 32 3.06 -18.40 -10.72
N MET A 33 4.12 -17.65 -11.03
CA MET A 33 5.34 -18.21 -11.65
C MET A 33 6.01 -19.25 -10.76
N GLY A 34 6.15 -18.96 -9.46
CA GLY A 34 6.75 -19.90 -8.50
C GLY A 34 5.95 -21.20 -8.39
N THR A 35 4.62 -21.07 -8.40
CA THR A 35 3.72 -22.23 -8.41
C THR A 35 3.93 -23.07 -9.67
N ALA A 36 3.97 -22.45 -10.86
CA ALA A 36 4.20 -23.16 -12.11
C ALA A 36 5.56 -23.89 -12.14
N VAL A 37 6.64 -23.24 -11.68
CA VAL A 37 7.98 -23.85 -11.62
C VAL A 37 8.01 -25.04 -10.66
N LEU A 38 7.42 -24.91 -9.47
CA LEU A 38 7.38 -25.99 -8.48
C LEU A 38 6.53 -27.17 -8.96
N THR A 39 5.38 -26.91 -9.60
CA THR A 39 4.55 -27.96 -10.20
C THR A 39 5.32 -28.71 -11.29
N ALA A 40 5.94 -27.99 -12.24
CA ALA A 40 6.71 -28.62 -13.30
C ALA A 40 7.88 -29.47 -12.76
N ARG A 41 8.52 -29.01 -11.68
CA ARG A 41 9.56 -29.77 -10.99
C ARG A 41 9.01 -31.02 -10.30
N ALA A 42 7.86 -30.93 -9.65
CA ALA A 42 7.19 -32.08 -9.01
C ALA A 42 6.75 -33.12 -10.06
N ASP A 43 6.28 -32.67 -11.22
CA ASP A 43 5.85 -33.53 -12.34
C ASP A 43 7.03 -34.16 -13.09
N GLY A 44 8.27 -33.80 -12.77
CA GLY A 44 9.48 -34.32 -13.43
C GLY A 44 9.64 -33.85 -14.88
N THR A 45 8.97 -32.76 -15.27
CA THR A 45 9.03 -32.22 -16.64
C THR A 45 10.31 -31.43 -16.93
N PHE A 46 11.07 -31.05 -15.88
CA PHE A 46 12.36 -30.38 -16.00
C PHE A 46 13.54 -31.31 -15.70
N HIS A 47 14.67 -31.06 -16.36
CA HIS A 47 15.95 -31.58 -15.89
C HIS A 47 16.25 -31.00 -14.49
N PRO A 48 16.71 -31.80 -13.50
CA PRO A 48 16.83 -31.35 -12.11
C PRO A 48 17.67 -30.08 -11.90
N LEU A 49 18.73 -29.89 -12.69
CA LEU A 49 19.59 -28.69 -12.63
C LEU A 49 18.88 -27.43 -13.15
N GLU A 50 18.08 -27.56 -14.21
CA GLU A 50 17.30 -26.45 -14.78
C GLU A 50 16.14 -26.09 -13.85
N GLY A 51 15.51 -27.09 -13.24
CA GLY A 51 14.45 -26.90 -12.24
C GLY A 51 14.95 -26.16 -11.00
N GLN A 52 16.17 -26.43 -10.52
CA GLN A 52 16.73 -25.69 -9.39
C GLN A 52 17.05 -24.23 -9.75
N ALA A 53 17.69 -24.00 -10.90
CA ALA A 53 18.00 -22.63 -11.36
C ALA A 53 16.73 -21.79 -11.54
N ALA A 54 15.65 -22.38 -12.06
CA ALA A 54 14.34 -21.71 -12.18
C ALA A 54 13.74 -21.37 -10.81
N VAL A 55 13.84 -22.28 -9.82
CA VAL A 55 13.39 -22.02 -8.44
C VAL A 55 14.18 -20.87 -7.82
N ASP A 56 15.51 -20.87 -7.97
CA ASP A 56 16.37 -19.83 -7.40
C ASP A 56 16.04 -18.46 -8.00
N PHE A 57 15.88 -18.39 -9.33
CA PHE A 57 15.53 -17.15 -10.03
C PHE A 57 14.17 -16.58 -9.58
N VAL A 58 13.14 -17.43 -9.49
CA VAL A 58 11.81 -16.99 -9.03
C VAL A 58 11.83 -16.65 -7.54
N GLY A 59 12.63 -17.36 -6.73
CA GLY A 59 12.86 -17.03 -5.33
C GLY A 59 13.45 -15.63 -5.15
N GLU A 60 14.47 -15.28 -5.93
CA GLU A 60 15.07 -13.94 -5.91
C GLU A 60 14.08 -12.85 -6.37
N ALA A 61 13.31 -13.11 -7.43
CA ALA A 61 12.26 -12.21 -7.88
C ALA A 61 11.19 -11.99 -6.79
N THR A 62 10.80 -13.07 -6.09
CA THR A 62 9.83 -13.01 -4.99
C THR A 62 10.36 -12.14 -3.86
N ALA A 63 11.62 -12.34 -3.45
CA ALA A 63 12.25 -11.56 -2.40
C ALA A 63 12.28 -10.06 -2.73
N LYS A 64 12.58 -9.69 -3.98
CA LYS A 64 12.57 -8.28 -4.43
C LYS A 64 11.18 -7.66 -4.37
N VAL A 65 10.15 -8.35 -4.83
CA VAL A 65 8.77 -7.83 -4.80
C VAL A 65 8.27 -7.67 -3.36
N PHE A 66 8.51 -8.66 -2.50
CA PHE A 66 8.12 -8.58 -1.09
C PHE A 66 8.95 -7.53 -0.32
N GLY A 67 10.21 -7.32 -0.71
CA GLY A 67 11.02 -6.19 -0.25
C GLY A 67 10.37 -4.86 -0.61
N ALA A 68 9.94 -4.68 -1.86
CA ALA A 68 9.24 -3.46 -2.30
C ALA A 68 7.92 -3.22 -1.53
N MET A 69 7.18 -4.29 -1.18
CA MET A 69 5.99 -4.17 -0.32
C MET A 69 6.34 -3.60 1.06
N LYS A 70 7.42 -4.11 1.66
CA LYS A 70 7.90 -3.64 2.95
C LYS A 70 8.33 -2.17 2.87
N ASP A 71 9.02 -1.78 1.81
CA ASP A 71 9.48 -0.41 1.60
C ASP A 71 8.31 0.57 1.47
N ILE A 72 7.25 0.18 0.73
CA ILE A 72 6.01 0.97 0.64
C ILE A 72 5.33 1.09 2.00
N GLN A 73 5.27 0.00 2.78
CA GLN A 73 4.72 0.04 4.14
C GLN A 73 5.52 0.97 5.06
N CYS A 74 6.85 0.97 4.97
CA CYS A 74 7.71 1.88 5.71
C CYS A 74 7.46 3.33 5.31
N ALA A 75 7.38 3.62 4.01
CA ALA A 75 7.04 4.95 3.50
C ALA A 75 5.69 5.43 4.06
N HIS A 76 4.67 4.56 4.13
CA HIS A 76 3.39 4.87 4.76
C HIS A 76 3.54 5.26 6.25
N LYS A 77 4.34 4.51 7.01
CA LYS A 77 4.57 4.80 8.44
C LYS A 77 5.29 6.13 8.65
N GLU A 78 6.33 6.40 7.87
CA GLU A 78 7.11 7.64 7.97
C GLU A 78 6.28 8.88 7.59
N LEU A 79 5.49 8.77 6.51
CA LEU A 79 4.60 9.85 6.09
C LEU A 79 3.49 10.09 7.10
N ARG A 80 2.95 9.04 7.73
CA ARG A 80 1.99 9.18 8.83
C ARG A 80 2.62 9.86 10.05
N ALA A 81 3.81 9.44 10.47
CA ALA A 81 4.51 10.06 11.60
C ALA A 81 4.76 11.56 11.35
N THR A 82 5.19 11.90 10.14
CA THR A 82 5.42 13.29 9.71
C THR A 82 4.13 14.11 9.69
N ALA A 83 3.03 13.53 9.18
CA ALA A 83 1.74 14.21 9.14
C ALA A 83 1.16 14.49 10.54
N VAL A 84 1.33 13.54 11.48
CA VAL A 84 0.96 13.71 12.89
C VAL A 84 1.81 14.81 13.54
N HIS A 85 3.13 14.78 13.33
CA HIS A 85 4.04 15.79 13.90
C HIS A 85 3.69 17.22 13.47
N HIS A 86 3.19 17.40 12.24
CA HIS A 86 2.82 18.71 11.71
C HIS A 86 1.33 19.06 11.85
N ASN A 87 0.52 18.27 12.56
CA ASN A 87 -0.94 18.46 12.71
C ASN A 87 -1.68 18.58 11.36
N VAL A 88 -1.22 17.83 10.35
CA VAL A 88 -1.66 17.99 8.96
C VAL A 88 -2.82 17.06 8.61
N LEU A 89 -2.80 15.84 9.14
CA LEU A 89 -3.87 14.86 9.00
C LEU A 89 -4.38 14.49 10.40
N GLY A 90 -5.70 14.39 10.57
CA GLY A 90 -6.27 13.72 11.74
C GLY A 90 -5.78 12.28 11.80
N LEU A 91 -5.94 11.59 12.93
CA LEU A 91 -5.45 10.23 13.19
C LEU A 91 -5.90 9.14 12.17
N GLY A 92 -6.72 9.52 11.19
CA GLY A 92 -7.32 8.69 10.17
C GLY A 92 -6.39 8.24 9.05
N ASP A 93 -6.64 7.03 8.58
CA ASP A 93 -5.87 6.31 7.57
C ASP A 93 -5.99 6.95 6.16
N ILE A 94 -5.18 6.50 5.20
CA ILE A 94 -5.30 6.87 3.77
C ILE A 94 -6.73 6.60 3.25
N PHE A 95 -7.37 5.57 3.80
CA PHE A 95 -8.76 5.18 3.55
C PHE A 95 -9.81 6.17 4.09
N GLU A 96 -9.44 6.99 5.07
CA GLU A 96 -10.29 8.06 5.62
C GLU A 96 -10.08 9.39 4.89
N THR A 97 -9.13 9.43 3.94
CA THR A 97 -8.88 10.63 3.15
C THR A 97 -9.97 10.76 2.07
N PRO A 98 -10.72 11.88 2.00
CA PRO A 98 -11.78 12.07 1.02
C PRO A 98 -11.28 11.88 -0.42
N PRO A 99 -12.14 11.52 -1.40
CA PRO A 99 -11.74 11.29 -2.79
C PRO A 99 -11.26 12.55 -3.55
N HIS A 100 -11.44 13.74 -2.98
CA HIS A 100 -11.00 15.02 -3.54
C HIS A 100 -10.03 15.72 -2.59
N ASP A 101 -9.21 16.66 -3.08
CA ASP A 101 -8.29 17.51 -2.29
C ASP A 101 -9.05 18.48 -1.36
N THR A 102 -10.14 18.03 -0.75
CA THR A 102 -10.96 18.76 0.22
C THR A 102 -10.82 18.10 1.58
N PRO A 103 -10.03 18.69 2.50
CA PRO A 103 -9.91 18.20 3.87
C PRO A 103 -11.25 18.36 4.59
N ARG A 104 -12.03 17.29 4.70
CA ARG A 104 -13.18 17.25 5.61
C ARG A 104 -12.67 16.89 7.01
N ALA A 105 -12.25 17.91 7.72
CA ALA A 105 -12.22 17.93 9.18
C ALA A 105 -13.01 19.15 9.68
N THR A 106 -14.22 19.34 9.16
CA THR A 106 -15.24 20.04 9.94
C THR A 106 -15.97 18.95 10.71
N VAL A 107 -15.54 18.71 11.94
CA VAL A 107 -16.42 18.11 12.94
C VAL A 107 -17.64 19.02 12.98
N GLU A 108 -18.79 18.56 12.48
CA GLU A 108 -20.03 19.27 12.72
C GLU A 108 -20.19 19.36 14.25
N PRO A 109 -20.31 20.56 14.84
CA PRO A 109 -20.76 20.63 16.21
C PRO A 109 -22.13 19.96 16.25
N ALA A 110 -22.29 18.95 17.10
CA ALA A 110 -23.55 18.26 17.30
C ALA A 110 -24.67 19.31 17.40
N ALA A 111 -25.64 19.23 16.49
CA ALA A 111 -26.79 20.13 16.51
C ALA A 111 -27.42 20.05 17.92
N PRO A 112 -27.69 21.18 18.59
CA PRO A 112 -28.33 21.14 19.89
C PRO A 112 -29.72 20.51 19.71
N LEU A 113 -29.97 19.41 20.43
CA LEU A 113 -31.30 18.83 20.57
C LEU A 113 -32.19 19.87 21.24
N VAL A 114 -32.91 20.65 20.44
CA VAL A 114 -34.02 21.44 20.94
C VAL A 114 -35.14 20.45 21.23
N ALA A 115 -35.31 20.12 22.51
CA ALA A 115 -36.49 19.42 23.00
C ALA A 115 -37.71 20.29 22.71
N VAL A 116 -38.57 19.85 21.79
CA VAL A 116 -39.88 20.44 21.59
C VAL A 116 -40.78 19.87 22.69
N ALA A 117 -41.24 20.76 23.58
CA ALA A 117 -42.27 20.50 24.59
C ALA A 117 -43.67 20.56 23.96
#